data_AF-A0A126PWP0-F1
#
_entry.id   AF-A0A126PWP0-F1
#
_cell.length_a   1.000
_cell.length_b   1.000
_cell.length_c   1.000
_cell.angle_alpha   90.00
_cell.angle_beta   90.00
_cell.angle_gamma   90.00
#
_symmetry.space_group_name_H-M   'P 1'
#
loop_
_entity.id
_entity.type
_entity.pdbx_description
1 polymer ?
#
loop_
_entity_poly.entity_id
_entity_poly.type
_entity_poly.pdbx_seq_one_letter_code
_entity_poly.pdbx_strand_id
1 'polypeptide(L)'
;MKSRITAIAIVALTSMFTGSALASVEFKPTDDSVTSNLCVAAATGNKWKLHEQIKESALDKKYVAQDMTCNGLSVAAFVDQYGKNGESIKKYLNIQQQQIASVVHAK
;
A
#
# COMPACT_ATOMS: atom_id res chain seq x y z
N MET A 1 14.56 44.94 55.27
CA MET A 1 15.03 43.55 55.08
C MET A 1 15.32 43.35 53.61
N LYS A 2 16.57 42.99 53.24
CA LYS A 2 16.98 42.77 51.85
C LYS A 2 16.64 41.32 51.48
N SER A 3 15.72 41.13 50.53
CA SER A 3 15.38 39.79 50.03
C SER A 3 16.32 39.43 48.87
N ARG A 4 17.08 38.35 49.05
CA ARG A 4 17.84 37.66 48.00
C ARG A 4 17.60 36.18 48.22
N ILE A 5 16.70 35.60 47.44
CA ILE A 5 16.63 34.15 47.30
C ILE A 5 16.46 33.87 45.81
N THR A 6 17.57 33.44 45.22
CA THR A 6 17.68 32.88 43.88
C THR A 6 17.47 31.37 43.97
N ALA A 7 17.20 30.70 42.83
CA ALA A 7 17.22 29.25 42.55
C ALA A 7 15.87 28.50 42.68
N ILE A 8 15.49 27.52 41.84
CA ILE A 8 16.02 26.90 40.62
C ILE A 8 14.78 26.26 39.93
N ALA A 9 14.71 26.33 38.60
CA ALA A 9 13.68 25.67 37.79
C ALA A 9 13.92 24.14 37.73
N ILE A 10 12.86 23.32 37.87
CA ILE A 10 12.86 21.92 37.43
C ILE A 10 11.59 21.71 36.62
N VAL A 11 11.70 21.89 35.31
CA VAL A 11 10.65 21.53 34.35
C VAL A 11 10.81 20.04 34.06
N ALA A 12 10.04 19.20 34.76
CA ALA A 12 9.96 17.77 34.44
C ALA A 12 9.01 17.59 33.24
N LEU A 13 9.52 17.81 32.03
CA LEU A 13 8.83 17.49 30.78
C LEU A 13 8.92 15.98 30.55
N THR A 14 7.98 15.20 31.09
CA THR A 14 7.85 13.77 30.76
C THR A 14 7.09 13.62 29.45
N SER A 15 7.78 13.75 28.32
CA SER A 15 7.24 13.38 27.01
C SER A 15 7.19 11.84 26.92
N MET A 16 6.00 11.28 27.19
CA MET A 16 5.70 9.90 26.83
C MET A 16 5.58 9.81 25.31
N PHE A 17 6.67 9.44 24.64
CA PHE A 17 6.61 9.05 23.23
C PHE A 17 5.96 7.67 23.15
N THR A 18 4.63 7.62 23.00
CA THR A 18 3.96 6.41 22.53
C THR A 18 4.29 6.26 21.04
N GLY A 19 5.40 5.58 20.75
CA GLY A 19 5.69 5.15 19.38
C GLY A 19 4.65 4.12 18.97
N SER A 20 3.70 4.50 18.11
CA SER A 20 2.83 3.55 17.45
C SER A 20 3.69 2.69 16.53
N ALA A 21 3.93 1.44 16.92
CA ALA A 21 4.51 0.45 16.02
C ALA A 21 3.54 0.28 14.84
N LEU A 22 3.92 0.77 13.66
CA LEU A 22 3.18 0.53 12.43
C LEU A 22 3.29 -0.98 12.14
N ALA A 23 2.25 -1.74 12.50
CA ALA A 23 2.16 -3.15 12.13
C ALA A 23 2.23 -3.23 10.60
N SER A 24 3.31 -3.78 10.07
CA SER A 24 3.46 -3.99 8.63
C SER A 24 2.38 -4.97 8.18
N VAL A 25 1.44 -4.53 7.35
CA VAL A 25 0.44 -5.41 6.75
C VAL A 25 1.16 -6.52 5.98
N GLU A 26 0.91 -7.76 6.37
CA GLU A 26 1.43 -8.96 5.73
C GLU A 26 0.37 -9.52 4.79
N PHE A 27 0.71 -9.69 3.51
CA PHE A 27 -0.16 -10.32 2.52
C PHE A 27 0.20 -11.80 2.40
N LYS A 28 -0.78 -12.67 2.61
CA LYS A 28 -0.66 -14.12 2.41
C LYS A 28 -1.65 -14.57 1.35
N PRO A 29 -1.27 -15.52 0.48
CA PRO A 29 -2.20 -16.10 -0.47
C PRO A 29 -3.27 -16.90 0.28
N THR A 30 -4.51 -16.88 -0.22
CA THR A 30 -5.61 -17.66 0.36
C THR A 30 -5.47 -19.15 0.06
N ASP A 31 -4.88 -19.48 -1.09
CA ASP A 31 -4.68 -20.83 -1.59
C ASP A 31 -3.42 -20.91 -2.48
N ASP A 32 -3.10 -22.11 -2.95
CA ASP A 32 -1.93 -22.37 -3.80
C ASP A 32 -2.12 -21.97 -5.28
N SER A 33 -3.19 -21.22 -5.61
CA SER A 33 -3.43 -20.80 -6.99
C SER A 33 -2.44 -19.73 -7.43
N VAL A 34 -2.18 -19.72 -8.75
CA VAL A 34 -1.36 -18.69 -9.40
C VAL A 34 -1.96 -17.30 -9.17
N THR A 35 -3.28 -17.15 -9.25
CA THR A 35 -3.97 -15.86 -9.09
C THR A 35 -3.86 -15.32 -7.66
N SER A 36 -3.97 -16.18 -6.64
CA SER A 36 -3.74 -15.81 -5.24
C SER A 36 -2.32 -15.25 -5.03
N ASN A 37 -1.33 -15.93 -5.61
CA ASN A 37 0.06 -15.48 -5.55
C ASN A 37 0.30 -14.16 -6.28
N LEU A 38 -0.31 -13.96 -7.46
CA LEU A 38 -0.24 -12.69 -8.17
C LEU A 38 -0.89 -11.54 -7.39
N CYS A 39 -2.01 -11.78 -6.69
CA CYS A 39 -2.65 -10.77 -5.84
C CYS A 39 -1.72 -10.31 -4.71
N VAL A 40 -1.00 -11.25 -4.08
CA VAL A 40 0.01 -10.93 -3.07
C VAL A 40 1.19 -10.16 -3.68
N ALA A 41 1.70 -10.58 -4.85
CA ALA A 41 2.79 -9.86 -5.52
C ALA A 41 2.38 -8.43 -5.94
N ALA A 42 1.15 -8.26 -6.39
CA ALA A 42 0.57 -6.97 -6.72
C ALA A 42 0.44 -6.08 -5.47
N ALA A 43 -0.12 -6.59 -4.37
CA ALA A 43 -0.29 -5.81 -3.13
C ALA A 43 1.03 -5.51 -2.41
N THR A 44 2.03 -6.39 -2.49
CA THR A 44 3.36 -6.12 -1.92
C THR A 44 4.13 -5.05 -2.69
N GLY A 45 3.66 -4.64 -3.88
CA GLY A 45 4.29 -3.59 -4.68
C GLY A 45 5.58 -4.02 -5.37
N ASN A 46 5.89 -5.32 -5.39
CA ASN A 46 7.10 -5.84 -6.01
C ASN A 46 6.86 -6.17 -7.49
N LYS A 47 7.13 -5.18 -8.35
CA LYS A 47 7.00 -5.30 -9.80
C LYS A 47 7.77 -6.49 -10.38
N TRP A 48 8.98 -6.76 -9.89
CA TRP A 48 9.82 -7.84 -10.41
C TRP A 48 9.22 -9.20 -10.11
N LYS A 49 8.78 -9.41 -8.85
CA LYS A 49 8.10 -10.63 -8.46
C LYS A 49 6.78 -10.82 -9.21
N LEU A 50 6.02 -9.75 -9.41
CA LEU A 50 4.80 -9.80 -10.22
C LEU A 50 5.10 -10.17 -11.68
N HIS A 51 6.14 -9.59 -12.27
CA HIS A 51 6.54 -9.92 -13.64
C HIS A 51 6.96 -11.38 -13.80
N GLU A 52 7.77 -11.87 -12.87
CA GLU A 52 8.24 -13.24 -12.84
C GLU A 52 7.07 -14.22 -12.71
N GLN A 53 6.16 -13.99 -11.76
CA GLN A 53 4.99 -14.85 -11.60
C GLN A 53 4.05 -14.83 -12.80
N ILE A 54 3.88 -13.68 -13.47
CA ILE A 54 3.12 -13.63 -14.74
C ILE A 54 3.82 -14.48 -15.81
N LYS A 55 5.14 -14.36 -15.94
CA LYS A 55 5.92 -15.08 -16.95
C LYS A 55 5.98 -16.60 -16.70
N GLU A 56 6.07 -17.00 -15.44
CA GLU A 56 6.05 -18.42 -15.03
C GLU A 56 4.64 -19.01 -15.12
N SER A 57 3.62 -18.18 -15.03
CA SER A 57 2.25 -18.58 -15.32
C SER A 57 1.96 -18.68 -16.81
N ALA A 58 0.89 -19.38 -17.16
CA ALA A 58 0.29 -19.32 -18.49
C ALA A 58 -0.63 -18.09 -18.70
N LEU A 59 -0.60 -17.11 -17.79
CA LEU A 59 -1.42 -15.90 -17.86
C LEU A 59 -0.66 -14.77 -18.55
N ASP A 60 -1.39 -13.94 -19.27
CA ASP A 60 -0.83 -12.74 -19.86
C ASP A 60 -1.14 -11.50 -19.00
N LYS A 61 -0.36 -10.44 -19.23
CA LYS A 61 -0.48 -9.19 -18.48
C LYS A 61 -1.84 -8.51 -18.63
N LYS A 62 -2.50 -8.68 -19.79
CA LYS A 62 -3.81 -8.07 -20.07
C LYS A 62 -4.89 -8.77 -19.24
N TYR A 63 -4.88 -10.10 -19.17
CA TYR A 63 -5.76 -10.87 -18.28
C TYR A 63 -5.64 -10.40 -16.82
N VAL A 64 -4.40 -10.28 -16.33
CA VAL A 64 -4.13 -9.81 -14.96
C VAL A 64 -4.66 -8.38 -14.74
N ALA A 65 -4.57 -7.52 -15.75
CA ALA A 65 -5.00 -6.14 -15.66
C ALA A 65 -6.53 -5.96 -15.74
N GLN A 66 -7.24 -6.81 -16.48
CA GLN A 66 -8.64 -6.56 -16.90
C GLN A 66 -9.63 -7.56 -16.31
N ASP A 67 -9.23 -8.83 -16.17
CA ASP A 67 -10.15 -9.94 -15.88
C ASP A 67 -9.90 -10.56 -14.50
N MET A 68 -8.65 -10.54 -14.02
CA MET A 68 -8.31 -11.10 -12.71
C MET A 68 -8.87 -10.23 -11.58
N THR A 69 -9.38 -10.90 -10.53
CA THR A 69 -9.82 -10.25 -9.30
C THR A 69 -9.04 -10.73 -8.08
N CYS A 70 -8.87 -9.83 -7.11
CA CYS A 70 -8.27 -10.08 -5.82
C CYS A 70 -9.32 -9.78 -4.75
N ASN A 71 -9.80 -10.82 -4.06
CA ASN A 71 -10.88 -10.71 -3.07
C ASN A 71 -12.13 -9.96 -3.60
N GLY A 72 -12.52 -10.27 -4.84
CA GLY A 72 -13.68 -9.66 -5.51
C GLY A 72 -13.45 -8.25 -6.06
N LEU A 73 -12.25 -7.68 -5.88
CA LEU A 73 -11.87 -6.38 -6.44
C LEU A 73 -11.01 -6.58 -7.69
N SER A 74 -11.07 -5.65 -8.66
CA SER A 74 -10.07 -5.62 -9.72
C SER A 74 -8.67 -5.42 -9.13
N VAL A 75 -7.63 -5.89 -9.82
CA VAL A 75 -6.25 -5.70 -9.37
C VAL A 75 -5.92 -4.22 -9.12
N ALA A 76 -6.44 -3.32 -9.97
CA ALA A 76 -6.29 -1.88 -9.80
C ALA A 76 -6.85 -1.40 -8.45
N ALA A 77 -8.11 -1.74 -8.16
CA ALA A 77 -8.79 -1.32 -6.94
C ALA A 77 -8.16 -1.96 -5.70
N PHE A 78 -7.79 -3.24 -5.78
CA PHE A 78 -7.15 -3.96 -4.69
C PHE A 78 -5.79 -3.34 -4.31
N VAL A 79 -4.98 -3.02 -5.32
CA VAL A 79 -3.66 -2.40 -5.11
C VAL A 79 -3.78 -0.95 -4.66
N ASP A 80 -4.82 -0.22 -5.07
CA ASP A 80 -5.09 1.13 -4.55
C ASP A 80 -5.54 1.13 -3.09
N GLN A 81 -6.31 0.11 -2.70
CA GLN A 81 -6.84 0.02 -1.34
C GLN A 81 -5.83 -0.54 -0.33
N TYR A 82 -5.05 -1.54 -0.74
CA TYR A 82 -4.19 -2.29 0.18
C TYR A 82 -2.71 -2.30 -0.24
N GLY A 83 -2.42 -1.99 -1.50
CA GLY A 83 -1.10 -2.21 -2.07
C GLY A 83 -0.05 -1.18 -1.67
N LYS A 84 1.20 -1.62 -1.64
CA LYS A 84 2.37 -0.72 -1.61
C LYS A 84 2.75 -0.38 -3.05
N ASN A 85 3.23 0.85 -3.30
CA ASN A 85 3.69 1.29 -4.62
C ASN A 85 2.66 1.05 -5.75
N GLY A 86 1.37 1.25 -5.47
CA GLY A 86 0.30 0.82 -6.35
C GLY A 86 0.34 1.41 -7.76
N GLU A 87 0.77 2.67 -7.88
CA GLU A 87 0.99 3.33 -9.17
C GLU A 87 2.01 2.58 -10.04
N SER A 88 3.10 2.08 -9.45
CA SER A 88 4.12 1.32 -10.19
C SER A 88 3.60 0.00 -10.70
N ILE A 89 2.76 -0.69 -9.90
CA ILE A 89 2.10 -1.93 -10.31
C ILE A 89 1.09 -1.66 -11.42
N LYS A 90 0.22 -0.66 -11.26
CA LYS A 90 -0.76 -0.28 -12.29
C LYS A 90 -0.10 0.12 -13.59
N LYS A 91 0.95 0.93 -13.54
CA LYS A 91 1.76 1.29 -14.71
C LYS A 91 2.39 0.08 -15.38
N TYR A 92 2.95 -0.84 -14.61
CA TYR A 92 3.53 -2.07 -15.16
C TYR A 92 2.48 -2.91 -15.90
N LEU A 93 1.31 -3.10 -15.29
CA LEU A 93 0.18 -3.82 -15.86
C LEU A 93 -0.49 -3.07 -17.03
N ASN A 94 -0.07 -1.84 -17.32
CA ASN A 94 -0.68 -0.94 -18.31
C ASN A 94 -2.17 -0.70 -18.02
N ILE A 95 -2.52 -0.67 -16.73
CA ILE A 95 -3.85 -0.26 -16.27
C ILE A 95 -3.89 1.25 -16.47
N GLN A 96 -4.72 1.69 -17.41
CA GLN A 96 -5.01 3.11 -17.58
C GLN A 96 -5.64 3.59 -16.28
N GLN A 97 -4.89 4.37 -15.51
CA GLN A 97 -5.38 5.02 -14.32
C GLN A 97 -6.41 6.03 -14.82
N GLN A 98 -7.69 5.63 -14.87
CA GLN A 98 -8.78 6.56 -15.17
C GLN A 98 -8.58 7.73 -14.21
N GLN A 99 -8.07 8.83 -14.75
CA GLN A 99 -7.98 10.09 -14.05
C GLN A 99 -9.43 10.50 -13.83
N ILE A 100 -10.05 10.05 -12.74
CA ILE A 100 -11.28 10.67 -12.22
C ILE A 100 -10.87 11.98 -11.53
N ALA A 101 -10.14 12.83 -12.25
CA ALA A 101 -9.88 14.22 -11.91
C ALA A 101 -10.85 15.14 -12.69
N SER A 102 -11.98 14.59 -13.17
CA SER A 102 -12.94 15.34 -14.01
C SER A 102 -14.36 15.41 -13.43
N VAL A 103 -14.64 14.87 -12.24
CA VAL A 103 -16.02 14.90 -11.66
C VAL A 103 -16.15 15.86 -10.47
N VAL A 104 -15.06 16.41 -9.94
CA VAL A 104 -15.12 17.38 -8.82
C VAL A 104 -15.43 18.82 -9.27
N HIS A 105 -15.47 19.11 -10.58
CA HIS A 105 -15.80 20.46 -11.10
C HIS A 105 -16.88 20.44 -12.20
N ALA A 106 -17.97 19.72 -11.95
CA ALA A 106 -19.20 19.89 -12.74
C ALA A 106 -20.45 19.62 -11.89
N LYS A 107 -20.78 20.56 -11.00
CA LYS A 107 -22.11 21.19 -10.92
C LYS A 107 -22.09 22.36 -9.95
#